data_AF-A0A444I3A9-F1
#
_entry.id   AF-A0A444I3A9-F1
#
_cell.length_a   1.000
_cell.length_b   1.000
_cell.length_c   1.000
_cell.angle_alpha   90.00
_cell.angle_beta   90.00
_cell.angle_gamma   90.00
#
_symmetry.space_group_name_H-M   'P 1'
#
loop_
_entity.id
_entity.type
_entity.pdbx_description
1 polymer ?
#
loop_
_entity_poly.entity_id
_entity_poly.type
_entity_poly.pdbx_seq_one_letter_code
_entity_poly.pdbx_strand_id
1 'polypeptide(L)' 'MKHPNPVNLQTSAEVRKAGWQAETRDADGHLCRAHVPFETDEEIVWLVREALEHGETVTIWPIARKGGAE' A
#
# COMPACT_ATOMS: atom_id res chain seq x y z
N MET A 1 -10.75 20.21 6.27
CA MET A 1 -10.84 18.77 5.89
C MET A 1 -12.25 18.31 6.19
N LYS A 2 -12.98 17.72 5.24
CA LYS A 2 -14.42 17.43 5.41
C LYS A 2 -14.71 16.11 6.15
N HIS A 3 -13.73 15.21 6.25
CA HIS A 3 -13.84 13.95 7.00
C HIS A 3 -12.46 13.57 7.56
N PRO A 4 -12.17 13.81 8.85
CA PRO A 4 -10.91 13.41 9.47
C PRO A 4 -10.96 11.93 9.84
N ASN A 5 -11.23 11.04 8.88
CA ASN A 5 -11.06 9.62 9.14
C ASN A 5 -9.58 9.39 9.45
N PRO A 6 -9.24 8.75 10.58
CA PRO A 6 -7.86 8.44 10.91
C PRO A 6 -7.21 7.66 9.75
N VAL A 7 -6.02 8.07 9.32
CA VAL A 7 -5.33 7.46 8.16
C VAL A 7 -5.14 5.95 8.36
N ASN A 8 -4.89 5.52 9.60
CA ASN A 8 -4.77 4.12 9.98
C ASN A 8 -6.06 3.30 9.78
N LEU A 9 -7.23 3.95 9.65
CA LEU A 9 -8.51 3.32 9.38
C LEU A 9 -8.93 3.41 7.90
N GLN A 10 -8.06 3.91 7.02
CA GLN A 10 -8.34 3.89 5.58
C GLN A 10 -8.45 2.44 5.10
N THR A 11 -9.50 2.19 4.32
CA THR A 11 -9.71 0.92 3.65
C THR A 11 -8.72 0.75 2.49
N SER A 12 -8.38 -0.48 2.14
CA SER A 12 -7.50 -0.77 0.99
C SER A 12 -8.01 -0.16 -0.32
N ALA A 13 -9.33 -0.03 -0.46
CA ALA A 13 -9.96 0.63 -1.60
C ALA A 13 -9.66 2.13 -1.66
N GLU A 14 -9.71 2.82 -0.51
CA GLU A 14 -9.36 4.24 -0.40
C GLU A 14 -7.87 4.47 -0.65
N VAL A 15 -7.01 3.62 -0.09
CA VAL A 15 -5.55 3.66 -0.30
C VAL A 15 -5.23 3.47 -1.78
N ARG A 16 -5.78 2.44 -2.43
CA ARG A 16 -5.59 2.22 -3.88
C ARG A 16 -6.12 3.38 -4.71
N LYS A 17 -7.29 3.93 -4.37
CA LYS A 17 -7.88 5.09 -5.07
C LYS A 17 -7.02 6.35 -4.92
N ALA A 18 -6.28 6.49 -3.82
CA ALA A 18 -5.34 7.58 -3.60
C ALA A 18 -4.06 7.47 -4.44
N GLY A 19 -3.85 6.36 -5.15
CA GLY A 19 -2.75 6.17 -6.10
C GLY A 19 -1.52 5.47 -5.53
N TRP A 20 -1.61 4.92 -4.32
CA TRP A 20 -0.54 4.08 -3.75
C TRP A 20 -0.44 2.74 -4.50
N GLN A 21 0.78 2.27 -4.75
CA GLN A 21 1.04 0.96 -5.38
C GLN A 21 1.07 -0.17 -4.35
N ALA A 22 1.40 0.12 -3.09
CA ALA A 22 1.36 -0.87 -2.02
C ALA A 22 0.90 -0.29 -0.70
N GLU A 23 0.43 -1.18 0.19
CA GLU A 23 0.16 -0.90 1.59
C GLU A 23 0.68 -2.01 2.50
N THR A 24 0.96 -1.66 3.75
CA THR A 24 1.19 -2.63 4.83
C THR A 24 0.20 -2.42 5.96
N ARG A 25 -0.22 -3.51 6.60
CA ARG A 25 -1.18 -3.48 7.71
C ARG A 25 -0.75 -4.35 8.89
N ASP A 26 -0.99 -3.86 10.10
CA ASP A 26 -0.77 -4.64 11.32
C ASP A 26 -1.76 -5.82 11.46
N ALA A 27 -1.61 -6.58 12.54
CA ALA A 27 -2.46 -7.73 12.83
C ALA A 27 -3.94 -7.36 13.06
N ASP A 28 -4.23 -6.12 13.45
CA ASP A 28 -5.57 -5.58 13.65
C ASP A 28 -6.17 -5.01 12.35
N GLY A 29 -5.38 -4.97 11.26
CA GLY A 29 -5.80 -4.47 9.96
C GLY A 29 -5.64 -2.96 9.77
N HIS A 30 -4.96 -2.27 10.69
CA HIS A 30 -4.69 -0.84 10.55
C HIS A 30 -3.64 -0.58 9.48
N LEU A 31 -3.83 0.48 8.70
CA LEU A 31 -2.83 0.93 7.75
C LEU A 31 -1.58 1.45 8.49
N CYS A 32 -0.45 0.80 8.27
CA CYS A 32 0.85 1.19 8.81
C CYS A 32 1.62 2.08 7.84
N ARG A 33 1.74 1.62 6.58
CA ARG A 33 2.53 2.29 5.53
C ARG A 33 1.84 2.18 4.17
N ALA A 34 2.10 3.14 3.30
CA ALA A 34 1.74 3.10 1.89
C ALA A 34 2.95 3.50 1.03
N HIS A 35 3.13 2.86 -0.12
CA HIS A 35 4.26 3.08 -1.02
C HIS A 35 3.79 3.48 -2.43
N VAL A 36 4.37 4.54 -2.97
CA VAL A 36 4.17 5.03 -4.36
C VAL A 36 5.19 4.38 -5.30
N PRO A 37 5.06 4.51 -6.64
CA PRO A 37 5.52 3.46 -7.54
C PRO A 37 6.93 2.97 -7.29
N PHE A 38 7.09 1.65 -7.23
CA PHE A 38 8.40 1.03 -7.13
C PHE A 38 9.19 1.33 -8.41
N GLU A 39 10.39 1.86 -8.26
CA GLU A 39 11.31 2.10 -9.37
C GLU A 39 12.08 0.83 -9.72
N THR A 40 12.34 -0.03 -8.73
CA THR A 40 13.07 -1.29 -8.90
C THR A 40 12.48 -2.43 -8.05
N ASP A 41 12.83 -3.68 -8.40
CA ASP A 41 12.40 -4.86 -7.66
C ASP A 41 13.03 -4.90 -6.24
N GLU A 42 14.19 -4.29 -6.04
CA GLU A 42 14.83 -4.18 -4.72
C GLU A 42 13.99 -3.38 -3.72
N GLU A 43 13.27 -2.36 -4.18
CA GLU A 43 12.36 -1.59 -3.32
C GLU A 43 11.17 -2.45 -2.86
N ILE A 44 10.67 -3.32 -3.73
CA ILE A 44 9.62 -4.30 -3.39
C ILE A 44 10.15 -5.25 -2.33
N VAL A 45 11.34 -5.81 -2.54
CA VAL A 45 11.98 -6.73 -1.60
C VAL A 45 12.20 -6.05 -0.24
N TRP A 46 12.65 -4.80 -0.24
CA TRP A 46 12.83 -4.02 0.99
C TRP A 46 11.51 -3.85 1.75
N LEU A 47 10.44 -3.40 1.09
CA LEU A 47 9.14 -3.23 1.74
C LEU A 47 8.62 -4.55 2.34
N VAL A 48 8.74 -5.65 1.59
CA VAL A 48 8.28 -6.97 2.05
C VAL A 48 9.09 -7.44 3.26
N ARG A 49 10.41 -7.26 3.26
CA ARG A 49 11.25 -7.63 4.41
C ARG A 49 10.88 -6.84 5.65
N GLU A 50 10.78 -5.52 5.53
CA GLU A 50 10.39 -4.63 6.62
C GLU A 50 9.02 -5.02 7.19
N ALA A 51 8.04 -5.25 6.33
CA ALA A 51 6.70 -5.64 6.80
C ALA A 51 6.72 -6.97 7.56
N LEU A 52 7.49 -7.96 7.08
CA LEU A 52 7.64 -9.24 7.77
C LEU A 52 8.33 -9.09 9.13
N GLU A 53 9.34 -8.25 9.24
CA GLU A 53 10.01 -7.94 10.53
C GLU A 53 9.07 -7.29 11.54
N HIS A 54 8.08 -6.53 11.06
CA HIS A 54 7.05 -5.91 11.88
C HIS A 54 5.79 -6.77 12.10
N GLY A 55 5.72 -7.98 11.53
CA GLY A 55 4.53 -8.83 11.60
C GLY A 55 3.33 -8.29 10.84
N GLU A 56 3.58 -7.45 9.83
CA GLU A 56 2.58 -6.82 8.99
C GLU A 56 2.23 -7.68 7.78
N THR A 57 1.02 -7.49 7.26
CA THR A 57 0.62 -7.97 5.93
C THR A 57 1.01 -6.94 4.87
N VAL A 58 1.32 -7.40 3.66
CA VAL A 58 1.67 -6.53 2.51
C VAL A 58 0.71 -6.80 1.36
N THR A 59 0.15 -5.74 0.80
CA THR A 59 -0.60 -5.80 -0.46
C THR A 59 0.10 -4.92 -1.50
N ILE A 60 0.42 -5.50 -2.66
CA ILE A 60 1.00 -4.79 -3.81
C ILE A 60 0.03 -4.90 -4.98
N TRP A 61 -0.39 -3.77 -5.53
CA TRP A 61 -1.24 -3.72 -6.72
C TRP A 61 -0.40 -3.61 -8.00
N PRO A 62 -0.87 -4.16 -9.12
CA PRO A 62 -0.25 -3.92 -10.41
C PRO A 62 -0.34 -2.42 -10.73
N ILE A 63 0.76 -1.85 -11.24
CA ILE A 63 0.75 -0.49 -11.78
C ILE A 63 -0.27 -0.49 -12.91
N ALA A 64 -1.25 0.42 -12.84
CA ALA A 64 -2.11 0.70 -13.97
C ALA A 64 -1.19 1.21 -15.10
N ARG A 65 -0.81 0.33 -16.04
CA ARG A 65 -0.08 0.75 -17.23
C ARG A 65 -0.93 1.84 -17.88
N LYS A 66 -0.40 3.06 -18.01
CA LYS A 66 -1.00 4.07 -18.89
C LYS A 66 -1.00 3.48 -20.31
N GLY A 67 -2.12 2.85 -20.71
CA GLY A 67 -2.32 2.33 -22.06
C GLY A 67 -2.64 0.84 -22.23
N GLY A 68 -3.25 0.15 -21.24
CA GLY A 68 -3.78 -1.19 -21.44
C GLY A 68 -5.31 -1.18 -21.53
N ALA A 69 -5.84 -1.05 -22.74
CA ALA A 69 -7.23 -1.37 -23.03
C ALA A 69 -7.40 -2.90 -23.05
N GLU A 70 -8.44 -3.39 -22.38
CA GLU A 70 -9.27 -4.50 -22.87
C GLU A 70 -10.74 -4.08 -22.72
#